data_AF-A0A518H1E1-F1
#
_entry.id   AF-A0A518H1E1-F1
#
_cell.length_a   1.000
_cell.length_b   1.000
_cell.length_c   1.000
_cell.angle_alpha   90.00
_cell.angle_beta   90.00
_cell.angle_gamma   90.00
#
_symmetry.space_group_name_H-M   'P 1'
#
loop_
_entity.id
_entity.type
_entity.pdbx_description
1 polymer ?
#
loop_
_entity_poly.entity_id
_entity_poly.type
_entity_poly.pdbx_seq_one_letter_code
_entity_poly.pdbx_strand_id
1 'polypeptide(L)'
;MDRRGWLIAVLLALSAAGCGPGHGMQLGRVKGTVTYRGEPVRYGFITFQPDDTRGTVGPPAMSTISGSGAYALTTQDPDDGTVVGSHRVAIIPLDPNPVDAVEAIDPKADPKAFMATKGQPRRPPAASKDGPTFTSRDGKVYRVLGPESLGNPNTSGIAVEVGRGSNRLDFAIQEDGRVVVGD
;
A
#
# COMPACT_ATOMS: atom_id res chain seq x y z
N MET A 1 15.84 24.72 59.77
CA MET A 1 15.14 25.10 58.52
C MET A 1 16.20 25.13 57.43
N ASP A 2 16.46 23.95 56.89
CA ASP A 2 17.77 23.62 56.39
C ASP A 2 17.79 23.89 54.89
N ARG A 3 18.47 24.98 54.51
CA ARG A 3 18.63 25.49 53.13
C ARG A 3 19.24 24.46 52.16
N ARG A 4 19.66 23.31 52.68
CA ARG A 4 20.25 22.16 51.97
C ARG A 4 19.20 21.24 51.33
N GLY A 5 17.97 21.22 51.83
CA GLY A 5 16.88 20.40 51.26
C GLY A 5 16.35 20.95 49.93
N TRP A 6 16.55 22.24 49.66
CA TRP A 6 15.96 22.90 48.48
C TRP A 6 16.79 22.72 47.20
N LEU A 7 18.11 22.50 47.32
CA LEU A 7 18.99 22.30 46.16
C LEU A 7 18.91 20.88 45.57
N ILE A 8 18.50 19.88 46.35
CA ILE A 8 18.35 18.49 45.87
C ILE A 8 17.05 18.31 45.07
N ALA A 9 16.01 19.09 45.38
CA ALA A 9 14.73 19.02 44.68
C ALA A 9 14.78 19.60 43.25
N VAL A 10 15.68 20.54 42.96
CA VAL A 10 15.82 21.13 41.61
C VAL A 10 16.64 20.24 40.68
N LEU A 11 17.59 19.47 41.19
CA LEU A 11 18.41 18.57 40.37
C LEU A 11 17.65 17.32 39.91
N LEU A 12 16.62 16.89 40.65
CA LEU A 12 15.79 15.74 40.29
C LEU A 12 14.70 16.06 39.26
N ALA A 13 14.42 17.35 39.01
CA ALA A 13 13.43 17.77 38.01
C ALA A 13 13.99 17.83 36.57
N LEU A 14 15.32 17.73 36.39
CA LEU A 14 15.97 17.81 35.07
C LEU A 14 16.19 16.44 34.40
N SER A 15 15.90 15.32 35.05
CA SER A 15 16.15 13.97 34.50
C SER A 15 14.97 13.36 33.73
N ALA A 16 13.85 14.07 33.58
CA ALA A 16 12.67 13.58 32.85
C ALA A 16 12.65 13.93 31.35
N ALA A 17 13.64 14.65 30.83
CA ALA A 17 13.79 14.90 29.39
C ALA A 17 14.62 13.77 28.72
N GLY A 18 14.26 12.53 28.98
CA GLY A 18 14.84 11.33 28.37
C GLY A 18 13.88 10.70 27.36
N CYS A 19 13.54 11.41 26.28
CA CYS A 19 12.86 10.80 25.15
C CYS A 19 13.82 9.84 24.47
N GLY A 20 13.56 8.54 24.62
CA GLY A 20 14.33 7.45 24.02
C GLY A 20 14.34 7.47 22.49
N PRO A 21 15.18 6.63 21.88
CA PRO A 21 15.84 6.90 20.60
C PRO A 21 14.97 6.58 19.37
N GLY A 22 14.10 7.52 19.00
CA GLY A 22 13.50 7.52 17.66
C GLY A 22 14.52 8.04 16.65
N HIS A 23 14.94 7.21 15.71
CA HIS A 23 15.93 7.56 14.69
C HIS A 23 15.38 8.62 13.72
N GLY A 24 15.34 9.89 14.14
CA GLY A 24 15.22 11.11 13.30
C GLY A 24 14.00 11.27 12.38
N MET A 25 13.21 10.23 12.16
CA MET A 25 12.17 10.16 11.15
C MET A 25 10.82 10.29 11.82
N GLN A 26 10.15 11.41 11.56
CA GLN A 26 8.81 11.64 12.09
C GLN A 26 7.81 10.91 11.22
N LEU A 27 7.06 9.99 11.83
CA LEU A 27 5.97 9.29 11.17
C LEU A 27 4.63 9.97 11.48
N GLY A 28 3.81 10.12 10.45
CA GLY A 28 2.39 10.48 10.54
C GLY A 28 1.54 9.23 10.31
N ARG A 29 0.60 8.94 11.21
CA ARG A 29 -0.36 7.84 11.05
C ARG A 29 -1.28 8.18 9.88
N VAL A 30 -1.48 7.22 8.99
CA VAL A 30 -2.36 7.36 7.83
C VAL A 30 -3.37 6.23 7.82
N LYS A 31 -4.65 6.58 7.76
CA LYS A 31 -5.76 5.66 7.57
C LYS A 31 -6.69 6.21 6.49
N GLY A 32 -7.49 5.35 5.90
CA GLY A 32 -8.48 5.78 4.93
C GLY A 32 -9.19 4.62 4.28
N THR A 33 -9.85 4.91 3.17
CA THR A 33 -10.64 3.97 2.39
C THR A 33 -10.30 4.08 0.92
N VAL A 34 -10.40 2.96 0.22
CA VAL A 34 -10.25 2.89 -1.23
C VAL A 34 -11.56 2.40 -1.83
N THR A 35 -12.06 3.15 -2.81
CA THR A 35 -13.25 2.79 -3.59
C THR A 35 -12.92 2.73 -5.08
N TYR A 36 -13.62 1.87 -5.80
CA TYR A 36 -13.58 1.75 -7.26
C TYR A 36 -15.01 1.81 -7.79
N ARG A 37 -15.30 2.75 -8.70
CA ARG A 37 -16.65 3.00 -9.24
C ARG A 37 -17.71 3.24 -8.16
N GLY A 38 -17.31 3.87 -7.04
CA GLY A 38 -18.19 4.16 -5.90
C GLY A 38 -18.40 2.97 -4.94
N GLU A 39 -17.85 1.79 -5.25
CA GLU A 39 -17.90 0.64 -4.35
C GLU A 39 -16.58 0.45 -3.59
N PRO A 40 -16.59 -0.03 -2.33
CA PRO A 40 -15.36 -0.34 -1.61
C PRO A 40 -14.52 -1.41 -2.31
N VAL A 41 -13.23 -1.15 -2.48
CA VAL A 41 -12.28 -2.15 -2.97
C VAL A 41 -12.10 -3.20 -1.88
N ARG A 42 -12.56 -4.43 -2.12
CA ARG A 42 -12.59 -5.47 -1.07
C ARG A 42 -11.27 -6.21 -0.88
N TYR A 43 -10.34 -6.05 -1.81
CA TYR A 43 -9.01 -6.64 -1.75
C TYR A 43 -8.03 -5.83 -2.59
N GLY A 44 -6.79 -5.71 -2.15
CA GLY A 44 -5.76 -4.99 -2.89
C GLY A 44 -4.63 -4.51 -2.00
N PHE A 45 -3.74 -3.73 -2.61
CA PHE A 45 -2.57 -3.17 -1.93
C PHE A 45 -2.48 -1.68 -2.18
N ILE A 46 -1.98 -0.96 -1.19
CA ILE A 46 -1.66 0.46 -1.30
C ILE A 46 -0.25 0.70 -0.78
N THR A 47 0.52 1.50 -1.53
CA THR A 47 1.91 1.81 -1.22
C THR A 47 2.12 3.30 -1.31
N PHE A 48 2.74 3.87 -0.28
CA PHE A 48 3.17 5.25 -0.22
C PHE A 48 4.69 5.28 -0.36
N GLN A 49 5.16 5.83 -1.47
CA GLN A 49 6.58 6.02 -1.74
C GLN A 49 6.94 7.48 -1.42
N PRO A 50 7.85 7.74 -0.46
CA PRO A 50 8.38 9.07 -0.21
C PRO A 50 8.90 9.73 -1.49
N ASP A 51 8.55 10.99 -1.70
CA ASP A 51 8.99 11.78 -2.84
C ASP A 51 10.29 12.55 -2.50
N ASP A 52 11.41 11.95 -2.89
CA ASP A 52 12.76 12.49 -2.73
C ASP A 52 12.95 13.82 -3.47
N THR A 53 12.36 13.97 -4.67
CA THR A 53 12.39 15.21 -5.45
C THR A 53 11.68 16.36 -4.74
N ARG A 54 10.80 16.05 -3.79
CA ARG A 54 10.08 17.01 -2.93
C ARG A 54 10.59 17.02 -1.49
N GLY A 55 11.79 16.48 -1.25
CA GLY A 55 12.49 16.54 0.04
C GLY A 55 12.00 15.56 1.09
N THR A 56 11.17 14.57 0.73
CA THR A 56 10.70 13.54 1.66
C THR A 56 11.50 12.27 1.43
N VAL A 57 12.27 11.84 2.44
CA VAL A 57 13.17 10.69 2.34
C VAL A 57 12.86 9.71 3.45
N GLY A 58 12.75 8.43 3.09
CA GLY A 58 12.58 7.34 4.03
C GLY A 58 12.10 6.06 3.36
N PRO A 59 11.78 5.03 4.15
CA PRO A 59 11.22 3.79 3.66
C PRO A 59 9.78 4.00 3.13
N PRO A 60 9.36 3.23 2.12
CA PRO A 60 7.95 3.21 1.71
C PRO A 60 7.08 2.60 2.81
N ALA A 61 5.84 3.08 2.89
CA ALA A 61 4.82 2.49 3.73
C ALA A 61 3.81 1.71 2.88
N MET A 62 3.27 0.62 3.41
CA MET A 62 2.36 -0.25 2.67
C MET A 62 1.17 -0.66 3.55
N SER A 63 0.09 -1.06 2.90
CA SER A 63 -1.05 -1.69 3.54
C SER A 63 -1.80 -2.61 2.59
N THR A 64 -2.45 -3.63 3.15
CA THR A 64 -3.46 -4.41 2.43
C THR A 64 -4.81 -3.74 2.63
N ILE A 65 -5.58 -3.60 1.55
CA ILE A 65 -6.93 -3.07 1.60
C ILE A 65 -7.86 -4.17 2.12
N SER A 66 -8.60 -3.86 3.19
CA SER A 66 -9.55 -4.79 3.81
C SER A 66 -10.86 -4.92 3.02
N GLY A 67 -11.70 -5.89 3.39
CA GLY A 67 -12.99 -6.13 2.73
C GLY A 67 -13.97 -4.95 2.75
N SER A 68 -13.79 -3.99 3.65
CA SER A 68 -14.59 -2.76 3.72
C SER A 68 -13.99 -1.60 2.92
N GLY A 69 -12.89 -1.82 2.19
CA GLY A 69 -12.12 -0.76 1.54
C GLY A 69 -11.15 -0.03 2.47
N ALA A 70 -11.18 -0.28 3.78
CA ALA A 70 -10.34 0.42 4.73
C ALA A 70 -8.88 -0.06 4.67
N TYR A 71 -7.94 0.85 4.91
CA TYR A 71 -6.51 0.58 5.02
C TYR A 71 -5.87 1.40 6.15
N ALA A 72 -4.73 0.93 6.63
CA ALA A 72 -3.89 1.62 7.60
C ALA A 72 -2.41 1.40 7.26
N LEU A 73 -1.67 2.48 7.03
CA LEU A 73 -0.28 2.37 6.58
C LEU A 73 0.63 1.87 7.70
N THR A 74 1.53 0.98 7.31
CA THR A 74 2.60 0.44 8.14
C THR A 74 3.93 0.66 7.43
N THR A 75 4.91 1.17 8.16
CA THR A 75 6.31 1.34 7.74
C THR A 75 7.21 0.37 8.48
N GLN A 76 7.24 0.42 9.82
CA GLN A 76 8.08 -0.43 10.66
C GLN A 76 7.23 -1.30 11.58
N ASP A 77 6.32 -0.66 12.33
CA ASP A 77 5.40 -1.28 13.27
C ASP A 77 3.95 -1.17 12.77
N PRO A 78 3.06 -2.11 13.12
CA PRO A 78 1.66 -2.05 12.69
C PRO A 78 0.99 -0.70 12.98
N ASP A 79 0.36 -0.11 11.96
CA ASP A 79 -0.35 1.17 12.01
C ASP A 79 0.51 2.39 12.45
N ASP A 80 1.84 2.30 12.34
CA ASP A 80 2.76 3.41 12.68
C ASP A 80 2.76 4.56 11.66
N GLY A 81 2.22 4.31 10.46
CA GLY A 81 2.03 5.31 9.42
C GLY A 81 3.15 5.34 8.39
N THR A 82 3.51 6.55 7.96
CA THR A 82 4.58 6.82 6.99
C THR A 82 5.31 8.11 7.33
N VAL A 83 6.43 8.37 6.69
CA VAL A 83 7.23 9.58 6.93
C VAL A 83 6.36 10.82 6.70
N VAL A 84 6.53 11.85 7.52
CA VAL A 84 5.85 13.14 7.29
C VAL A 84 6.44 13.80 6.05
N GLY A 85 5.58 14.19 5.10
CA GLY A 85 5.98 14.87 3.86
C GLY A 85 5.20 14.42 2.62
N SER A 86 5.76 14.69 1.45
CA SER A 86 5.20 14.40 0.14
C SER A 86 5.43 12.93 -0.25
N HIS A 87 4.38 12.27 -0.74
CA HIS A 87 4.40 10.88 -1.17
C HIS A 87 3.77 10.72 -2.54
N ARG A 88 4.35 9.82 -3.35
CA ARG A 88 3.68 9.25 -4.52
C ARG A 88 2.98 7.97 -4.12
N VAL A 89 1.76 7.75 -4.60
CA VAL A 89 0.93 6.63 -4.15
C VAL A 89 0.73 5.64 -5.29
N ALA A 90 0.89 4.35 -5.01
CA ALA A 90 0.42 3.28 -5.87
C ALA A 90 -0.74 2.54 -5.21
N ILE A 91 -1.73 2.19 -6.01
CA ILE A 91 -2.88 1.40 -5.57
C ILE A 91 -3.05 0.23 -6.56
N ILE A 92 -3.07 -0.97 -6.03
CA ILE A 92 -3.37 -2.19 -6.79
C ILE A 92 -4.71 -2.70 -6.26
N PRO A 93 -5.85 -2.18 -6.77
CA PRO A 93 -7.16 -2.70 -6.42
C PRO A 93 -7.37 -4.05 -7.14
N LEU A 94 -7.86 -5.05 -6.42
CA LEU A 94 -8.02 -6.41 -6.92
C LEU A 94 -9.48 -6.85 -6.78
N ASP A 95 -9.95 -7.63 -7.77
CA ASP A 95 -11.17 -8.41 -7.60
C ASP A 95 -10.91 -9.43 -6.48
N PRO A 96 -11.75 -9.49 -5.43
CA PRO A 96 -11.55 -10.43 -4.34
C PRO A 96 -11.71 -11.89 -4.79
N ASN A 97 -12.31 -12.14 -5.95
CA ASN A 97 -12.42 -13.46 -6.54
C ASN A 97 -11.17 -13.72 -7.39
N PRO A 98 -10.31 -14.68 -7.00
CA PRO A 98 -9.23 -15.11 -7.86
C PRO A 98 -9.83 -15.56 -9.19
N VAL A 99 -9.16 -15.21 -10.30
CA VAL A 99 -9.43 -15.90 -11.55
C VAL A 99 -8.84 -17.30 -11.39
N ASP A 100 -9.64 -18.32 -11.64
CA ASP A 100 -9.09 -19.64 -11.89
C ASP A 100 -8.10 -19.46 -13.03
N ALA A 101 -6.80 -19.59 -12.73
CA ALA A 101 -5.74 -19.39 -13.70
C ALA A 101 -6.10 -20.23 -14.91
N VAL A 102 -6.44 -19.55 -16.01
CA VAL A 102 -6.98 -20.04 -17.27
C VAL A 102 -6.87 -21.56 -17.40
N GLU A 103 -8.02 -22.23 -17.52
CA GLU A 103 -8.22 -23.64 -17.85
C GLU A 103 -6.95 -24.26 -18.44
N ALA A 104 -6.37 -25.23 -17.73
CA ALA A 104 -5.48 -26.19 -18.35
C ALA A 104 -6.18 -26.63 -19.65
N ILE A 105 -5.54 -26.44 -20.81
CA ILE A 105 -6.02 -26.99 -22.08
C ILE A 105 -6.48 -28.41 -21.78
N ASP A 106 -7.79 -28.70 -21.90
CA ASP A 106 -8.31 -30.02 -21.58
C ASP A 106 -7.53 -31.02 -22.46
N PRO A 107 -6.72 -31.91 -21.85
CA PRO A 107 -5.90 -32.86 -22.61
C PRO A 107 -6.75 -33.76 -23.52
N LYS A 108 -8.07 -33.85 -23.26
CA LYS A 108 -9.02 -34.61 -24.07
C LYS A 108 -9.61 -33.79 -25.23
N ALA A 109 -9.66 -32.47 -25.13
CA ALA A 109 -10.20 -31.59 -26.18
C ALA A 109 -9.17 -31.32 -27.28
N ASP A 110 -7.90 -31.13 -26.93
CA ASP A 110 -6.81 -30.98 -27.91
C ASP A 110 -5.48 -31.59 -27.40
N PRO A 111 -5.27 -32.90 -27.61
CA PRO A 111 -4.05 -33.59 -27.21
C PRO A 111 -2.78 -33.04 -27.88
N LYS A 112 -2.88 -32.45 -29.08
CA LYS A 112 -1.73 -31.91 -29.81
C LYS A 112 -1.27 -30.59 -29.20
N ALA A 113 -2.20 -29.71 -28.83
CA ALA A 113 -1.88 -28.45 -28.16
C ALA A 113 -1.22 -28.67 -26.80
N PHE A 114 -1.71 -29.65 -26.02
CA PHE A 114 -1.14 -30.03 -24.71
C PHE A 114 0.27 -30.64 -24.84
N MET A 115 0.49 -31.53 -25.80
CA MET A 115 1.81 -32.15 -26.03
C MET A 115 2.84 -31.12 -26.53
N ALA A 116 2.42 -30.10 -27.27
CA ALA A 116 3.28 -29.00 -27.72
C ALA A 116 3.70 -28.04 -26.59
N THR A 117 2.97 -28.00 -25.47
CA THR A 117 3.29 -27.15 -24.31
C THR A 117 4.15 -27.85 -23.25
N LYS A 118 4.31 -29.18 -23.35
CA LYS A 118 5.09 -29.97 -22.38
C LYS A 118 6.60 -29.75 -22.59
N GLY A 119 7.13 -28.72 -21.94
CA GLY A 119 8.55 -28.35 -22.00
C GLY A 119 8.82 -26.85 -22.01
N GLN A 120 7.80 -26.01 -22.13
CA GLN A 120 7.95 -24.56 -22.02
C GLN A 120 7.83 -24.13 -20.55
N PRO A 121 8.67 -23.20 -20.05
CA PRO A 121 8.47 -22.58 -18.76
C PRO A 121 7.06 -22.00 -18.70
N ARG A 122 6.36 -22.17 -17.57
CA ARG A 122 5.01 -21.63 -17.32
C ARG A 122 4.95 -20.20 -17.84
N ARG A 123 4.32 -20.01 -19.00
CA ARG A 123 4.11 -18.68 -19.57
C ARG A 123 3.27 -17.95 -18.52
N PRO A 124 3.72 -16.78 -18.01
CA PRO A 124 2.80 -15.90 -17.30
C PRO A 124 1.56 -15.75 -18.20
N PRO A 125 0.33 -15.82 -17.65
CA PRO A 125 -0.86 -15.72 -18.47
C PRO A 125 -0.72 -14.49 -19.37
N ALA A 126 -0.58 -14.76 -20.67
CA ALA A 126 -0.49 -13.71 -21.67
C ALA A 126 -1.78 -12.90 -21.52
N ALA A 127 -1.64 -11.60 -21.29
CA ALA A 127 -2.69 -10.58 -21.20
C ALA A 127 -4.07 -11.18 -21.53
N SER A 128 -4.79 -11.62 -20.49
CA SER A 128 -6.14 -12.13 -20.69
C SER A 128 -6.96 -11.03 -21.36
N LYS A 129 -7.92 -11.41 -22.18
CA LYS A 129 -8.86 -10.46 -22.82
C LYS A 129 -9.66 -9.63 -21.78
N ASP A 130 -9.49 -9.93 -20.50
CA ASP A 130 -10.21 -9.40 -19.35
C ASP A 130 -9.40 -8.36 -18.53
N GLY A 131 -8.25 -7.93 -19.03
CA GLY A 131 -7.44 -6.86 -18.42
C GLY A 131 -6.24 -7.33 -17.59
N PRO A 132 -5.57 -6.41 -16.88
CA PRO A 132 -4.37 -6.71 -16.10
C PRO A 132 -4.62 -7.70 -14.95
N THR A 133 -3.64 -8.54 -14.67
CA THR A 133 -3.72 -9.55 -13.59
C THR A 133 -2.54 -9.46 -12.62
N PHE A 134 -2.79 -9.73 -11.34
CA PHE A 134 -1.79 -9.80 -10.29
C PHE A 134 -1.68 -11.24 -9.77
N THR A 135 -0.49 -11.83 -9.85
CA THR A 135 -0.22 -13.15 -9.27
C THR A 135 0.35 -12.98 -7.87
N SER A 136 -0.43 -13.39 -6.87
CA SER A 136 0.00 -13.43 -5.48
C SER A 136 1.09 -14.50 -5.28
N ARG A 137 1.84 -14.37 -4.18
CA ARG A 137 2.94 -15.27 -3.80
C ARG A 137 2.49 -16.72 -3.62
N ASP A 138 1.23 -16.95 -3.26
CA ASP A 138 0.59 -18.26 -3.15
C ASP A 138 0.19 -18.86 -4.51
N GLY A 139 0.47 -18.17 -5.61
CA GLY A 139 0.18 -18.62 -6.97
C GLY A 139 -1.23 -18.31 -7.44
N LYS A 140 -2.07 -17.67 -6.62
CA LYS A 140 -3.40 -17.21 -7.02
C LYS A 140 -3.28 -16.01 -7.95
N VAL A 141 -4.10 -15.99 -8.99
CA VAL A 141 -4.16 -14.90 -9.96
C VAL A 141 -5.42 -14.09 -9.67
N TYR A 142 -5.28 -12.77 -9.55
CA TYR A 142 -6.37 -11.84 -9.31
C TYR A 142 -6.48 -10.87 -10.48
N ARG A 143 -7.71 -10.45 -10.82
CA ARG A 143 -7.93 -9.37 -11.78
C ARG A 143 -7.64 -8.02 -11.11
N VAL A 144 -6.90 -7.13 -11.78
CA VAL A 144 -6.66 -5.77 -11.32
C VAL A 144 -7.81 -4.86 -11.76
N LEU A 145 -8.36 -4.08 -10.83
CA LEU A 145 -9.51 -3.21 -11.04
C LEU A 145 -9.06 -1.79 -11.41
N GLY A 146 -8.68 -1.58 -12.67
CA GLY A 146 -8.26 -0.27 -13.16
C GLY A 146 -7.00 -0.34 -14.03
N PRO A 147 -6.42 0.82 -14.40
CA PRO A 147 -5.25 0.86 -15.27
C PRO A 147 -3.99 0.37 -14.54
N GLU A 148 -3.09 -0.30 -15.27
CA GLU A 148 -1.81 -0.79 -14.74
C GLU A 148 -0.93 0.33 -14.16
N SER A 149 -1.05 1.56 -14.70
CA SER A 149 -0.28 2.72 -14.24
C SER A 149 -0.51 3.05 -12.77
N LEU A 150 -1.67 2.70 -12.22
CA LEU A 150 -2.05 2.94 -10.83
C LEU A 150 -1.18 2.12 -9.85
N GLY A 151 -0.70 0.95 -10.29
CA GLY A 151 0.13 0.06 -9.48
C GLY A 151 1.59 0.50 -9.33
N ASN A 152 1.98 1.62 -9.95
CA ASN A 152 3.35 2.12 -9.90
C ASN A 152 3.38 3.59 -9.44
N PRO A 153 4.07 3.92 -8.32
CA PRO A 153 4.07 5.27 -7.77
C PRO A 153 4.59 6.34 -8.74
N ASN A 154 5.45 5.96 -9.70
CA ASN A 154 6.03 6.89 -10.65
C ASN A 154 5.12 7.18 -11.86
N THR A 155 4.09 6.36 -12.09
CA THR A 155 3.16 6.52 -13.23
C THR A 155 1.70 6.67 -12.81
N SER A 156 1.37 6.47 -11.54
CA SER A 156 0.00 6.59 -11.03
C SER A 156 -0.54 8.02 -11.14
N GLY A 157 0.35 9.02 -11.10
CA GLY A 157 -0.01 10.43 -11.05
C GLY A 157 -0.62 10.87 -9.71
N ILE A 158 -0.62 9.99 -8.69
CA ILE A 158 -1.17 10.29 -7.37
C ILE A 158 -0.06 10.81 -6.47
N ALA A 159 -0.24 12.03 -5.97
CA ALA A 159 0.62 12.64 -4.97
C ALA A 159 -0.22 13.10 -3.78
N VAL A 160 0.28 12.86 -2.57
CA VAL A 160 -0.38 13.25 -1.31
C VAL A 160 0.64 13.81 -0.33
N GLU A 161 0.16 14.64 0.59
CA GLU A 161 0.96 15.21 1.66
C GLU A 161 0.51 14.62 2.99
N VAL A 162 1.47 14.09 3.76
CA VAL A 162 1.24 13.48 5.07
C VAL A 162 1.77 14.42 6.14
N GLY A 163 0.87 14.90 6.99
CA GLY A 163 1.20 15.73 8.14
C GLY A 163 1.59 14.92 9.37
N ARG A 164 2.02 15.64 10.42
CA ARG A 164 2.25 15.06 11.75
C ARG A 164 0.93 14.58 12.37
N GLY A 165 1.01 13.54 13.20
CA GLY A 165 -0.16 13.05 13.92
C GLY A 165 -1.01 12.09 13.08
N SER A 166 -2.33 12.27 13.09
CA SER A 166 -3.26 11.40 12.36
C SER A 166 -3.74 12.07 11.08
N ASN A 167 -3.66 11.33 9.97
CA ASN A 167 -4.09 11.77 8.64
C ASN A 167 -5.14 10.79 8.13
N ARG A 168 -6.20 11.34 7.53
CA ARG A 168 -7.21 10.58 6.81
C ARG A 168 -7.09 10.89 5.32
N LEU A 169 -6.95 9.85 4.51
CA LEU A 169 -6.78 9.96 3.06
C LEU A 169 -7.67 8.92 2.38
N ASP A 170 -8.78 9.36 1.80
CA ASP A 170 -9.70 8.51 1.08
C ASP A 170 -9.43 8.58 -0.44
N PHE A 171 -9.37 7.42 -1.10
CA PHE A 171 -9.08 7.31 -2.54
C PHE A 171 -10.29 6.78 -3.29
N ALA A 172 -10.84 7.59 -4.21
CA ALA A 172 -11.93 7.19 -5.09
C ALA A 172 -11.42 7.01 -6.52
N ILE A 173 -11.34 5.76 -6.96
CA ILE A 173 -10.90 5.36 -8.30
C ILE A 173 -12.12 5.32 -9.22
N GLN A 174 -12.08 6.12 -10.28
CA GLN A 174 -13.12 6.20 -11.29
C GLN A 174 -12.89 5.15 -12.39
N GLU A 175 -13.93 4.91 -13.20
CA GLU A 175 -13.87 3.94 -14.31
C GLU A 175 -12.84 4.34 -15.39
N ASP A 176 -12.60 5.63 -15.58
CA ASP A 176 -11.58 6.15 -16.49
C ASP A 176 -10.14 6.07 -15.93
N GLY A 177 -9.98 5.52 -14.73
CA GLY A 177 -8.71 5.37 -14.05
C GLY A 177 -8.24 6.61 -13.28
N ARG A 178 -9.01 7.71 -13.30
CA ARG A 178 -8.73 8.86 -12.44
C ARG A 178 -8.92 8.52 -10.98
N VAL A 179 -8.10 9.13 -10.13
CA VAL A 179 -8.22 9.01 -8.67
C VAL A 179 -8.48 10.37 -8.07
N VAL A 180 -9.58 10.46 -7.33
CA VAL A 180 -9.90 11.60 -6.48
C VAL A 180 -9.43 11.28 -5.07
N VAL A 181 -8.63 12.17 -4.49
CA VAL A 181 -8.16 12.07 -3.11
C VAL A 181 -9.03 12.99 -2.25
N GLY A 182 -9.56 12.46 -1.15
CA GLY A 182 -10.33 13.21 -0.14
C GLY A 182 -9.80 12.98 1.27
N ASP A 183 -10.36 13.72 2.23
CA ASP A 183 -10.05 13.71 3.66
C ASP A 183 -11.19 13.19 4.55
#